data_AF-A0A934AL07-F1
#
_entry.id   AF-A0A934AL07-F1
#
_cell.length_a   1.000
_cell.length_b   1.000
_cell.length_c   1.000
_cell.angle_alpha   90.00
_cell.angle_beta   90.00
_cell.angle_gamma   90.00
#
_symmetry.space_group_name_H-M   'P 1'
#
loop_
_entity.id
_entity.type
_entity.pdbx_description
1 polymer ?
#
loop_
_entity_poly.entity_id
_entity_poly.type
_entity_poly.pdbx_seq_one_letter_code
_entity_poly.pdbx_strand_id
1 'polypeptide(L)' 'NDAAAIELRQRLAQLSGVREVMVVAAEHMACLKVDRHGFDEAAVEQLVMKGA' A
#
# COMPACT_ATOMS: atom_id res chain seq x y z
N ASN A 1 -5.82 8.21 -11.49
CA ASN A 1 -7.08 7.44 -11.64
C ASN A 1 -7.54 7.01 -10.26
N ASP A 2 -8.58 7.63 -9.70
CA ASP A 2 -9.01 7.42 -8.31
C ASP A 2 -9.39 5.97 -7.99
N ALA A 3 -9.97 5.25 -8.95
CA ALA A 3 -10.31 3.84 -8.79
C ALA A 3 -9.08 2.95 -8.49
N ALA A 4 -7.96 3.20 -9.18
CA ALA A 4 -6.72 2.46 -8.97
C ALA A 4 -6.10 2.79 -7.60
N ALA A 5 -6.21 4.04 -7.15
CA ALA A 5 -5.74 4.45 -5.84
C ALA A 5 -6.55 3.82 -4.70
N ILE A 6 -7.87 3.70 -4.88
CA ILE A 6 -8.76 3.02 -3.92
C ILE A 6 -8.43 1.52 -3.86
N GLU A 7 -8.27 0.86 -5.01
CA GLU A 7 -7.92 -0.56 -5.06
C GLU A 7 -6.56 -0.83 -4.40
N LEU A 8 -5.54 -0.01 -4.72
CA LEU A 8 -4.22 -0.10 -4.10
C LEU A 8 -4.30 0.08 -2.59
N ARG A 9 -5.06 1.08 -2.11
CA ARG A 9 -5.27 1.30 -0.67
C ARG A 9 -5.87 0.06 0.00
N GLN A 10 -6.88 -0.56 -0.60
CA GLN A 10 -7.53 -1.74 -0.04
C GLN A 10 -6.57 -2.93 0.02
N ARG A 11 -5.81 -3.18 -1.04
CA ARG A 11 -4.83 -4.28 -1.08
C ARG A 11 -3.72 -4.10 -0.06
N LEU A 12 -3.16 -2.90 0.04
CA LEU A 12 -2.12 -2.58 1.01
C LEU A 12 -2.64 -2.72 2.45
N ALA A 13 -3.90 -2.35 2.71
CA ALA A 13 -4.50 -2.45 4.05
C ALA A 13 -4.74 -3.90 4.52
N GLN A 14 -4.72 -4.87 3.60
CA GLN A 14 -4.86 -6.30 3.91
C GLN A 14 -3.53 -6.98 4.23
N LEU A 15 -2.41 -6.27 4.06
CA LEU A 15 -1.09 -6.85 4.31
C LEU A 15 -0.79 -6.96 5.80
N SER A 16 -0.09 -8.04 6.14
CA SER A 16 0.34 -8.28 7.52
C SER A 16 1.27 -7.16 7.99
N GLY A 17 1.03 -6.67 9.20
CA GLY A 17 1.79 -5.57 9.80
C GLY A 17 1.40 -4.18 9.30
N VAL A 18 0.49 -4.02 8.33
CA VAL A 18 0.00 -2.70 7.92
C VAL A 18 -1.10 -2.22 8.88
N ARG A 19 -0.91 -1.04 9.47
CA ARG A 19 -1.86 -0.42 10.41
C ARG A 19 -2.67 0.69 9.76
N GLU A 20 -2.04 1.52 8.92
CA GLU A 20 -2.70 2.62 8.22
C GLU A 20 -2.15 2.72 6.80
N VAL A 21 -3.02 3.08 5.86
CA VAL A 21 -2.66 3.29 4.44
C VAL A 21 -3.26 4.59 3.94
N MET A 22 -2.41 5.44 3.38
CA MET A 22 -2.80 6.64 2.67
C MET A 22 -2.23 6.58 1.25
N VAL A 23 -3.10 6.69 0.24
CA VAL A 23 -2.68 6.74 -1.16
C VAL A 23 -3.00 8.14 -1.68
N VAL A 24 -1.99 8.83 -2.19
CA VAL A 24 -2.11 10.15 -2.79
C VAL A 24 -1.95 10.00 -4.30
N ALA A 25 -3.08 9.83 -4.98
CA ALA A 25 -3.12 9.57 -6.42
C ALA A 25 -2.47 10.72 -7.23
N ALA A 26 -2.64 11.96 -6.79
CA ALA A 26 -2.07 13.15 -7.43
C ALA A 26 -0.54 13.18 -7.40
N GLU A 27 0.06 12.53 -6.40
CA GLU A 27 1.52 12.47 -6.22
C GLU A 27 2.11 11.12 -6.60
N HIS A 28 1.28 10.19 -7.10
CA HIS A 28 1.68 8.81 -7.40
C HIS A 28 2.38 8.13 -6.22
N MET A 29 1.89 8.39 -5.00
CA MET A 29 2.54 8.01 -3.76
C MET A 29 1.59 7.22 -2.86
N ALA A 30 2.14 6.27 -2.10
CA ALA A 30 1.45 5.60 -0.99
C ALA A 30 2.30 5.68 0.29
N CYS A 31 1.70 6.14 1.38
CA CYS A 31 2.27 6.11 2.72
C CYS A 31 1.63 4.98 3.52
N LEU A 32 2.47 4.12 4.10
CA LEU A 32 2.03 3.05 4.99
C LEU A 32 2.58 3.27 6.39
N LYS A 33 1.72 3.15 7.39
CA LYS A 33 2.15 2.97 8.77
C LYS A 33 2.15 1.49 9.07
N VAL A 34 3.30 0.98 9.48
CA VAL A 34 3.50 -0.46 9.67
C VAL A 34 3.97 -0.76 11.08
N ASP A 35 3.62 -1.95 11.55
CA ASP A 35 4.27 -2.57 12.69
C ASP A 35 5.59 -3.20 12.24
N ARG A 36 6.72 -2.78 12.82
CA ARG A 36 8.03 -3.32 12.39
C ARG A 36 8.16 -4.82 12.66
N HIS A 37 7.35 -5.38 13.55
CA HIS A 37 7.33 -6.81 13.82
C HIS A 37 6.31 -7.50 12.92
N GLY A 38 6.78 -8.25 11.93
CA GLY A 38 5.92 -9.02 11.02
C GLY A 38 5.33 -8.24 9.85
N PHE A 39 5.88 -7.05 9.55
CA PHE A 39 5.61 -6.36 8.29
C PHE A 39 6.25 -7.09 7.12
N ASP A 40 5.43 -7.36 6.10
CA ASP A 40 5.85 -8.02 4.87
C ASP A 40 6.20 -6.98 3.79
N GLU A 41 7.45 -6.53 3.82
CA GLU A 41 7.99 -5.53 2.88
C GLU A 41 7.94 -6.04 1.42
N ALA A 42 8.26 -7.31 1.20
CA ALA A 42 8.26 -7.92 -0.12
C ALA A 42 6.85 -7.99 -0.73
N ALA A 43 5.82 -8.21 0.09
CA ALA A 43 4.43 -8.17 -0.37
C ALA A 43 3.98 -6.75 -0.77
N VAL A 44 4.44 -5.71 -0.06
CA VAL A 44 4.21 -4.32 -0.46
C VAL A 44 4.89 -4.02 -1.79
N GLU A 45 6.17 -4.37 -1.93
CA GLU A 45 6.94 -4.11 -3.15
C GLU A 45 6.27 -4.73 -4.38
N GLN A 46 5.80 -5.98 -4.26
CA GLN A 46 5.07 -6.64 -5.34
C GLN A 46 3.76 -5.93 -5.71
N LEU A 47 3.03 -5.39 -4.74
CA LEU A 47 1.77 -4.68 -4.99
C LEU A 47 2.00 -3.30 -5.62
N VAL A 48 3.06 -2.61 -5.22
CA VAL A 48 3.43 -1.30 -5.78
C VAL A 48 4.01 -1.45 -7.19
N MET A 49 4.87 -2.45 -7.43
CA MET A 49 5.47 -2.68 -8.75
C MET A 49 4.48 -3.28 -9.76
N LYS A 50 3.50 -4.08 -9.31
CA LYS A 50 2.45 -4.62 -10.18
C LYS A 50 1.38 -3.57 -10.53
N GLY A 51 1.39 -2.41 -9.88
CA GLY A 51 0.53 -1.27 -10.16
C GLY A 51 1.17 -0.20 -11.07
N ALA A 52 2.41 -0.40 -11.53
CA ALA A 52 3.14 0.48 -12.44
C ALA A 52 2.99 0.10 -13.92
#